data_AF-A0A0B0PI56-F1
#
_entry.id   AF-A0A0B0PI56-F1
#
_cell.length_a   1.000
_cell.length_b   1.000
_cell.length_c   1.000
_cell.angle_alpha   90.00
_cell.angle_beta   90.00
_cell.angle_gamma   90.00
#
_symmetry.space_group_name_H-M   'P 1'
#
loop_
_entity.id
_entity.type
_entity.pdbx_description
1 polymer ?
#
loop_
_entity_poly.entity_id
_entity_poly.type
_entity_poly.pdbx_seq_one_letter_code
_entity_poly.pdbx_strand_id
1 'polypeptide(L)'
;MCHLAQVAILKPQTHIFSIFKNPYSISKSLQVPTNYSLSARSTSMGTPEAVVKKDVYSVWALPHEDVTARVKKLMEGLRSEFSGPQFEPHVTVVGAISLTADDALAKFWSACDGRKAYNATVDRVATGTFFYQCVFLLLHPTPEVAETSAHCSSHFGYKSSTPYMPHLSLLYADLTEEEKKKAQEKANMLDESISSLSFQISRLALYKTDTEDKTLKSWEKVAECNLSPN
;
A
#
# COMPACT_ATOMS: atom_id res chain seq x y z
N MET A 1 49.00 -27.04 29.40
CA MET A 1 48.58 -25.90 30.24
C MET A 1 47.73 -25.00 29.35
N CYS A 2 46.41 -25.17 29.34
CA CYS A 2 45.44 -24.46 30.20
C CYS A 2 45.52 -22.94 30.08
N HIS A 3 44.62 -22.32 29.31
CA HIS A 3 43.55 -21.51 29.90
C HIS A 3 42.47 -21.14 28.88
N LEU A 4 41.24 -21.52 29.24
CA LEU A 4 39.98 -20.97 28.74
C LEU A 4 39.81 -19.53 29.25
N ALA A 5 39.24 -18.65 28.45
CA ALA A 5 38.68 -17.39 28.91
C ALA A 5 37.21 -17.31 28.51
N GLN A 6 36.33 -17.45 29.51
CA GLN A 6 34.90 -17.18 29.45
C GLN A 6 34.67 -15.67 29.41
N VAL A 7 33.79 -15.22 28.51
CA VAL A 7 33.20 -13.88 28.56
C VAL A 7 31.79 -14.02 29.13
N ALA A 8 31.59 -13.42 30.31
CA ALA A 8 30.34 -13.41 31.04
C ALA A 8 29.35 -12.41 30.42
N ILE A 9 28.09 -12.86 30.29
CA ILE A 9 26.95 -12.07 29.83
C ILE A 9 26.35 -11.35 31.04
N LEU A 10 26.45 -10.02 31.07
CA LEU A 10 25.76 -9.15 32.03
C LEU A 10 24.32 -8.90 31.55
N LYS A 11 23.33 -9.31 32.37
CA LYS A 11 21.91 -8.94 32.21
C LYS A 11 21.64 -7.58 32.85
N PRO A 12 20.81 -6.70 32.23
CA PRO A 12 20.38 -5.48 32.88
C PRO A 12 19.18 -5.72 33.83
N GLN A 13 19.29 -5.19 35.04
CA GLN A 13 18.20 -5.08 36.03
C GLN A 13 17.31 -3.88 35.69
N THR A 14 16.00 -4.10 35.60
CA THR A 14 15.00 -3.02 35.57
C THR A 14 14.36 -2.89 36.94
N HIS A 15 14.57 -1.74 37.58
CA HIS A 15 13.87 -1.29 38.78
C HIS A 15 12.41 -0.94 38.44
N ILE A 16 11.46 -1.54 39.16
CA ILE A 16 10.05 -1.11 39.17
C ILE A 16 9.83 -0.30 40.46
N PHE A 17 9.47 0.96 40.31
CA PHE A 17 8.98 1.81 41.40
C PHE A 17 7.52 1.45 41.71
N SER A 18 7.25 1.12 42.98
CA SER A 18 5.89 1.13 43.54
C SER A 18 5.59 2.51 44.13
N ILE A 19 4.41 3.07 43.86
CA ILE A 19 3.83 4.11 44.72
C ILE A 19 2.38 3.73 45.06
N PHE A 20 2.12 3.77 46.36
CA PHE A 20 0.90 3.54 47.10
C PHE A 20 -0.26 4.47 46.72
N LYS A 21 -1.50 3.99 46.87
CA LYS A 21 -2.55 4.62 47.71
C LYS A 21 -3.67 3.62 48.04
N ASN A 22 -4.00 3.52 49.33
CA ASN A 22 -5.07 2.73 49.95
C ASN A 22 -6.10 3.72 50.60
N PRO A 23 -7.13 3.30 51.37
CA PRO A 23 -8.57 3.25 51.02
C PRO A 23 -9.43 4.14 51.96
N TYR A 24 -10.77 3.98 51.94
CA TYR A 24 -11.82 4.26 52.97
C TYR A 24 -13.11 4.74 52.26
N SER A 25 -14.38 4.46 52.64
CA SER A 25 -15.08 3.40 53.39
C SER A 25 -16.59 3.73 53.38
N ILE A 26 -17.44 2.70 53.23
CA ILE A 26 -18.75 2.46 53.89
C ILE A 26 -19.89 3.51 53.84
N SER A 27 -21.06 3.09 53.34
CA SER A 27 -22.31 3.07 54.15
C SER A 27 -23.31 2.02 53.64
N LYS A 28 -23.94 1.29 54.58
CA LYS A 28 -25.01 0.29 54.38
C LYS A 28 -26.37 0.95 54.63
N SER A 29 -27.42 0.49 53.96
CA SER A 29 -28.75 0.31 54.57
C SER A 29 -29.59 -0.72 53.78
N LEU A 30 -30.63 -1.24 54.42
CA LEU A 30 -31.14 -2.62 54.36
C LEU A 30 -32.67 -2.60 54.07
N GLN A 31 -33.12 -3.33 53.01
CA GLN A 31 -34.34 -4.20 52.92
C GLN A 31 -35.75 -3.51 53.01
N VAL A 32 -36.87 -3.91 52.37
CA VAL A 32 -37.55 -5.21 52.07
C VAL A 32 -38.61 -4.98 50.92
N PRO A 33 -39.49 -5.91 50.47
CA PRO A 33 -39.83 -6.13 49.05
C PRO A 33 -41.28 -5.77 48.66
N THR A 34 -41.62 -5.81 47.37
CA THR A 34 -43.02 -5.96 46.93
C THR A 34 -43.10 -6.58 45.54
N ASN A 35 -44.02 -7.53 45.37
CA ASN A 35 -44.18 -8.41 44.22
C ASN A 35 -45.04 -7.82 43.08
N TYR A 36 -44.92 -8.47 41.92
CA TYR A 36 -45.80 -8.51 40.74
C TYR A 36 -45.86 -7.27 39.83
N SER A 37 -45.42 -7.40 38.56
CA SER A 37 -46.34 -7.75 37.46
C SER A 37 -45.75 -7.46 36.06
N LEU A 38 -46.06 -8.38 35.14
CA LEU A 38 -46.12 -8.27 33.67
C LEU A 38 -44.82 -8.10 32.86
N SER A 39 -44.46 -9.24 32.27
CA SER A 39 -43.76 -9.41 31.00
C SER A 39 -44.06 -8.34 29.95
N ALA A 40 -43.03 -7.62 29.55
CA ALA A 40 -42.81 -7.27 28.16
C ALA A 40 -41.37 -7.63 27.81
N ARG A 41 -41.16 -8.87 27.36
CA ARG A 41 -39.95 -9.23 26.61
C ARG A 41 -40.01 -8.44 25.31
N SER A 42 -39.47 -7.22 25.32
CA SER A 42 -39.12 -6.53 24.10
C SER A 42 -37.97 -7.30 23.47
N THR A 43 -38.31 -8.27 22.63
CA THR A 43 -37.39 -8.78 21.62
C THR A 43 -37.13 -7.61 20.69
N SER A 44 -36.11 -6.82 21.02
CA SER A 44 -35.37 -6.01 20.06
C SER A 44 -34.85 -6.98 19.01
N MET A 45 -35.63 -7.16 17.94
CA MET A 45 -35.08 -7.69 16.70
C MET A 45 -34.05 -6.67 16.25
N GLY A 46 -32.78 -6.93 16.58
CA GLY A 46 -31.69 -6.22 15.96
C GLY A 46 -31.87 -6.39 14.46
N THR A 47 -32.17 -5.29 13.77
CA THR A 47 -31.95 -5.21 12.33
C THR A 47 -30.55 -5.77 12.08
N PRO A 48 -30.38 -6.76 11.19
CA PRO A 48 -29.04 -7.21 10.85
C PRO A 48 -28.27 -5.96 10.43
N GLU A 49 -27.19 -5.64 11.15
CA GLU A 49 -26.26 -4.60 10.74
C GLU A 49 -25.94 -4.90 9.28
N ALA A 50 -26.37 -4.02 8.38
CA ALA A 50 -26.10 -4.19 6.96
C ALA A 50 -24.58 -4.26 6.84
N VAL A 51 -24.06 -5.43 6.44
CA VAL A 51 -22.63 -5.63 6.24
C VAL A 51 -22.20 -4.62 5.18
N VAL A 52 -21.55 -3.54 5.61
CA VAL A 52 -21.15 -2.48 4.71
C VAL A 52 -20.08 -3.05 3.79
N LYS A 53 -20.43 -3.19 2.50
CA LYS A 53 -19.52 -3.75 1.50
C LYS A 53 -18.26 -2.89 1.43
N LYS A 54 -17.11 -3.57 1.51
CA LYS A 54 -15.80 -2.99 1.26
C LYS A 54 -15.14 -3.69 0.09
N ASP A 55 -14.38 -2.93 -0.69
CA ASP A 55 -13.49 -3.45 -1.73
C ASP A 55 -12.05 -3.03 -1.38
N VAL A 56 -11.08 -3.64 -2.06
CA VAL A 56 -9.66 -3.28 -1.93
C VAL A 56 -9.34 -2.20 -2.96
N TYR A 57 -8.78 -1.09 -2.50
CA TYR A 57 -8.40 0.05 -3.33
C TYR A 57 -6.89 0.28 -3.29
N SER A 58 -6.38 0.95 -4.32
CA SER A 58 -5.04 1.54 -4.34
C SER A 58 -5.05 2.87 -5.09
N VAL A 59 -4.04 3.69 -4.84
CA VAL A 59 -3.85 4.97 -5.53
C VAL A 59 -2.60 4.91 -6.37
N TRP A 60 -2.74 5.25 -7.64
CA TRP A 60 -1.71 5.14 -8.65
C TRP A 60 -1.36 6.51 -9.21
N ALA A 61 -0.07 6.81 -9.29
CA ALA A 61 0.47 7.88 -10.09
C ALA A 61 0.64 7.41 -11.53
N LEU A 62 0.07 8.16 -12.47
CA LEU A 62 0.10 7.83 -13.89
C LEU A 62 1.16 8.67 -14.62
N PRO A 63 2.04 8.06 -15.42
CA PRO A 63 2.94 8.81 -16.27
C PRO A 63 2.18 9.60 -17.34
N HIS A 64 2.85 10.61 -17.91
CA HIS A 64 2.36 11.32 -19.09
C HIS A 64 2.24 10.38 -20.31
N GLU A 65 1.38 10.71 -21.27
CA GLU A 65 0.95 9.79 -22.34
C GLU A 65 2.07 9.29 -23.24
N ASP A 66 3.04 10.15 -23.56
CA ASP A 66 4.24 9.80 -24.34
C ASP A 66 5.08 8.74 -23.63
N VAL A 67 5.26 8.89 -22.32
CA VAL A 67 5.96 7.94 -21.46
C VAL A 67 5.13 6.66 -21.29
N THR A 68 3.81 6.77 -21.14
CA THR A 68 2.90 5.63 -21.12
C THR A 68 3.07 4.78 -22.39
N ALA A 69 3.09 5.39 -23.57
CA ALA A 69 3.24 4.68 -24.85
C ALA A 69 4.59 3.97 -24.94
N ARG A 70 5.68 4.66 -24.59
CA ARG A 70 7.04 4.09 -24.57
C ARG A 70 7.13 2.88 -23.63
N VAL A 71 6.63 3.03 -22.40
CA VAL A 71 6.66 1.98 -21.39
C VAL A 71 5.76 0.80 -21.78
N LYS A 72 4.58 1.04 -22.36
CA LYS A 72 3.70 -0.02 -22.87
C LYS A 72 4.38 -0.90 -23.91
N LYS A 73 5.14 -0.30 -24.84
CA LYS A 73 5.93 -1.04 -25.84
C LYS A 73 6.97 -1.95 -25.18
N LEU A 74 7.67 -1.45 -24.16
CA LEU A 74 8.62 -2.24 -23.38
C LEU A 74 7.94 -3.40 -22.65
N MET A 75 6.80 -3.12 -21.98
CA MET A 75 6.01 -4.14 -21.28
C MET A 75 5.49 -5.22 -22.23
N GLU A 76 5.02 -4.85 -23.42
CA GLU A 76 4.58 -5.80 -24.45
C GLU A 76 5.73 -6.69 -24.93
N GLY A 77 6.91 -6.10 -25.18
CA GLY A 77 8.11 -6.86 -25.55
C GLY A 77 8.49 -7.89 -24.49
N LEU A 78 8.42 -7.55 -23.20
CA LEU A 78 8.68 -8.49 -22.11
C LEU A 78 7.60 -9.59 -22.04
N ARG A 79 6.32 -9.23 -22.07
CA ARG A 79 5.23 -10.23 -22.00
C ARG A 79 5.24 -11.20 -23.18
N SER A 80 5.70 -10.78 -24.35
CA SER A 80 5.80 -11.66 -25.52
C SER A 80 6.78 -12.83 -25.32
N GLU A 81 7.77 -12.66 -24.46
CA GLU A 81 8.81 -13.66 -24.19
C GLU A 81 8.59 -14.38 -22.85
N PHE A 82 8.14 -13.66 -21.82
CA PHE A 82 8.03 -14.17 -20.44
C PHE A 82 6.58 -14.39 -19.98
N SER A 83 5.59 -14.19 -20.86
CA SER A 83 4.15 -14.23 -20.53
C SER A 83 3.75 -13.20 -19.46
N GLY A 84 2.54 -13.29 -18.90
CA GLY A 84 2.04 -12.40 -17.83
C GLY A 84 0.84 -11.55 -18.25
N PRO A 85 0.04 -11.05 -17.30
CA PRO A 85 -1.13 -10.23 -17.59
C PRO A 85 -0.72 -8.84 -18.11
N GLN A 86 -1.59 -8.24 -18.93
CA GLN A 86 -1.46 -6.85 -19.35
C GLN A 86 -2.03 -5.92 -18.28
N PHE A 87 -1.35 -4.79 -18.04
CA PHE A 87 -1.80 -3.73 -17.15
C PHE A 87 -1.29 -2.37 -17.64
N GLU A 88 -1.85 -1.30 -17.08
CA GLU A 88 -1.46 0.08 -17.39
C GLU A 88 -0.19 0.48 -16.63
N PRO A 89 0.77 1.19 -17.24
CA PRO A 89 1.94 1.73 -16.53
C PRO A 89 1.52 2.65 -15.38
N HIS A 90 1.98 2.34 -14.17
CA HIS A 90 1.67 3.14 -12.98
C HIS A 90 2.77 3.04 -11.92
N VAL A 91 2.83 4.04 -11.04
CA VAL A 91 3.59 4.01 -9.79
C VAL A 91 2.61 3.98 -8.63
N THR A 92 2.63 2.93 -7.82
CA THR A 92 1.74 2.84 -6.66
C THR A 92 2.14 3.87 -5.61
N VAL A 93 1.21 4.75 -5.26
CA VAL A 93 1.36 5.80 -4.24
C VAL A 93 0.77 5.35 -2.91
N VAL A 94 -0.38 4.67 -2.95
CA VAL A 94 -1.01 4.02 -1.79
C VAL A 94 -1.28 2.57 -2.16
N GLY A 95 -0.78 1.64 -1.33
CA GLY A 95 -0.98 0.21 -1.53
C GLY A 95 -2.41 -0.26 -1.22
N ALA A 96 -2.65 -1.55 -1.38
CA ALA A 96 -3.94 -2.19 -1.15
C ALA A 96 -4.54 -1.85 0.23
N ILE A 97 -5.72 -1.22 0.23
CA ILE A 97 -6.45 -0.82 1.45
C ILE A 97 -7.95 -1.12 1.31
N SER A 98 -8.55 -1.70 2.36
CA SER A 98 -9.97 -2.07 2.37
C SER A 98 -10.85 -0.90 2.82
N LEU A 99 -11.69 -0.39 1.93
CA LEU A 99 -12.55 0.77 2.15
C LEU A 99 -13.95 0.54 1.57
N THR A 100 -14.92 1.32 2.03
CA THR A 100 -16.20 1.45 1.31
C THR A 100 -15.98 2.35 0.10
N ALA A 101 -16.84 2.23 -0.93
CA ALA A 101 -16.69 3.03 -2.14
C ALA A 101 -16.72 4.54 -1.87
N ASP A 102 -17.67 5.01 -1.04
CA ASP A 102 -17.80 6.43 -0.68
C ASP A 102 -16.58 6.94 0.09
N ASP A 103 -16.05 6.13 1.01
CA ASP A 103 -14.87 6.52 1.80
C ASP A 103 -13.60 6.56 0.94
N ALA A 104 -13.45 5.63 0.00
CA ALA A 104 -12.34 5.62 -0.95
C ALA A 104 -12.36 6.86 -1.86
N LEU A 105 -13.52 7.24 -2.38
CA LEU A 105 -13.69 8.44 -3.20
C LEU A 105 -13.42 9.73 -2.40
N ALA A 106 -14.00 9.85 -1.20
CA ALA A 106 -13.80 11.02 -0.35
C ALA A 106 -12.33 11.22 0.01
N LYS A 107 -11.65 10.14 0.41
CA LYS A 107 -10.20 10.15 0.69
C LYS A 107 -9.37 10.47 -0.54
N PHE A 108 -9.73 9.91 -1.70
CA PHE A 108 -9.03 10.17 -2.95
C PHE A 108 -9.08 11.66 -3.33
N TRP A 109 -10.27 12.27 -3.33
CA TRP A 109 -10.40 13.69 -3.65
C TRP A 109 -9.69 14.58 -2.64
N SER A 110 -9.80 14.27 -1.35
CA SER A 110 -9.06 15.00 -0.31
C SER A 110 -7.54 14.87 -0.47
N ALA A 111 -7.03 13.71 -0.90
CA ALA A 111 -5.60 13.50 -1.14
C ALA A 111 -5.08 14.15 -2.42
N CYS A 112 -5.97 14.45 -3.37
CA CYS A 112 -5.60 15.12 -4.62
C CYS A 112 -5.66 16.66 -4.50
N ASP A 113 -6.43 17.19 -3.55
CA ASP A 113 -6.61 18.62 -3.38
C ASP A 113 -5.28 19.35 -3.16
N GLY A 114 -5.06 20.42 -3.94
CA GLY A 114 -3.83 21.20 -3.90
C GLY A 114 -2.54 20.47 -4.32
N ARG A 115 -2.62 19.23 -4.84
CA ARG A 115 -1.42 18.49 -5.26
C ARG A 115 -0.85 19.00 -6.57
N LYS A 116 0.47 19.11 -6.59
CA LYS A 116 1.26 19.50 -7.76
C LYS A 116 1.81 18.28 -8.48
N ALA A 117 1.92 18.39 -9.80
CA ALA A 117 2.67 17.50 -10.64
C ALA A 117 4.14 17.50 -10.21
N TYR A 118 4.81 16.37 -10.36
CA TYR A 118 6.20 16.19 -9.92
C TYR A 118 6.95 15.28 -10.87
N ASN A 119 8.28 15.30 -10.79
CA ASN A 119 9.11 14.47 -11.66
C ASN A 119 9.52 13.18 -10.97
N ALA A 120 9.52 12.10 -11.74
CA ALA A 120 10.13 10.83 -11.39
C ALA A 120 11.27 10.54 -12.36
N THR A 121 12.35 9.97 -11.83
CA THR A 121 13.51 9.55 -12.62
C THR A 121 13.78 8.09 -12.34
N VAL A 122 13.94 7.32 -13.41
CA VAL A 122 14.37 5.92 -13.33
C VAL A 122 15.81 5.88 -12.86
N ASP A 123 16.07 5.04 -11.87
CA ASP A 123 17.42 4.68 -11.43
C ASP A 123 17.95 3.52 -12.26
N ARG A 124 17.18 2.43 -12.34
CA ARG A 124 17.53 1.22 -13.09
C ARG A 124 16.32 0.32 -13.32
N VAL A 125 16.47 -0.64 -14.24
CA VAL A 125 15.62 -1.84 -14.25
C VAL A 125 16.06 -2.76 -13.11
N ALA A 126 15.13 -3.22 -12.29
CA ALA A 126 15.36 -4.11 -11.17
C ALA A 126 14.35 -5.27 -11.16
N THR A 127 14.64 -6.26 -10.33
CA THR A 127 13.80 -7.44 -10.11
C THR A 127 13.47 -7.58 -8.62
N GLY A 128 12.40 -8.29 -8.32
CA GLY A 128 11.98 -8.59 -6.95
C GLY A 128 11.58 -10.05 -6.78
N THR A 129 10.94 -10.35 -5.66
CA THR A 129 10.79 -11.73 -5.18
C THR A 129 9.38 -12.31 -5.33
N PHE A 130 8.39 -11.53 -5.76
CA PHE A 130 7.01 -11.98 -5.90
C PHE A 130 6.33 -11.42 -7.15
N PHE A 131 5.16 -12.00 -7.48
CA PHE A 131 4.39 -11.74 -8.71
C PHE A 131 4.28 -10.25 -9.12
N TYR A 132 3.85 -9.37 -8.21
CA TYR A 132 3.65 -7.94 -8.52
C TYR A 132 4.95 -7.10 -8.53
N GLN A 133 6.09 -7.71 -8.20
CA GLN A 133 7.41 -7.10 -8.25
C GLN A 133 8.39 -8.02 -8.99
N CYS A 134 7.99 -8.52 -10.16
CA CYS A 134 8.83 -9.41 -10.97
C CYS A 134 9.94 -8.61 -11.69
N VAL A 135 9.58 -7.73 -12.62
CA VAL A 135 10.52 -6.78 -13.27
C VAL A 135 9.89 -5.39 -13.24
N PHE A 136 10.67 -4.39 -12.83
CA PHE A 136 10.19 -3.02 -12.68
C PHE A 136 11.29 -1.99 -12.91
N LEU A 137 10.89 -0.77 -13.24
CA LEU A 137 11.74 0.42 -13.17
C LEU A 137 11.77 0.88 -11.72
N LEU A 138 12.93 0.78 -11.07
CA LEU A 138 13.12 1.40 -9.77
C LEU A 138 13.31 2.90 -9.99
N LEU A 139 12.61 3.71 -9.20
CA LEU A 139 12.68 5.17 -9.28
C LEU A 139 13.52 5.74 -8.14
N HIS A 140 14.16 6.87 -8.38
CA HIS A 140 14.79 7.62 -7.29
C HIS A 140 13.73 8.11 -6.30
N PRO A 141 13.90 7.88 -4.98
CA PRO A 141 12.99 8.37 -3.95
C PRO A 141 13.29 9.84 -3.63
N THR A 142 13.10 10.73 -4.62
CA THR A 142 13.23 12.17 -4.41
C THR A 142 12.21 12.65 -3.38
N PRO A 143 12.43 13.81 -2.73
CA PRO A 143 11.47 14.36 -1.76
C PRO A 143 10.05 14.44 -2.31
N GLU A 144 9.87 14.92 -3.55
CA GLU A 144 8.54 15.05 -4.18
C GLU A 144 7.83 13.70 -4.34
N VAL A 145 8.56 12.64 -4.73
CA VAL A 145 8.03 11.28 -4.89
C VAL A 145 7.65 10.68 -3.53
N ALA A 146 8.53 10.81 -2.54
CA ALA A 146 8.32 10.27 -1.20
C ALA A 146 7.20 11.01 -0.44
N GLU A 147 7.18 12.33 -0.51
CA GLU A 147 6.17 13.18 0.13
C GLU A 147 4.78 12.96 -0.46
N THR A 148 4.67 12.76 -1.78
CA THR A 148 3.38 12.44 -2.41
C THR A 148 2.82 11.12 -1.87
N SER A 149 3.64 10.08 -1.76
CA SER A 149 3.25 8.80 -1.13
C SER A 149 2.86 8.96 0.34
N ALA A 150 3.66 9.68 1.12
CA ALA A 150 3.38 9.91 2.54
C ALA A 150 2.08 10.71 2.74
N HIS A 151 1.87 11.75 1.94
CA HIS A 151 0.67 12.58 1.95
C HIS A 151 -0.58 11.75 1.64
N CYS A 152 -0.62 11.07 0.49
CA CYS A 152 -1.77 10.23 0.13
C CYS A 152 -1.98 9.11 1.16
N SER A 153 -0.92 8.46 1.64
CA SER A 153 -1.03 7.44 2.68
C SER A 153 -1.68 7.97 3.96
N SER A 154 -1.36 9.21 4.35
CA SER A 154 -1.97 9.86 5.52
C SER A 154 -3.47 10.10 5.33
N HIS A 155 -3.91 10.57 4.15
CA HIS A 155 -5.34 10.73 3.85
C HIS A 155 -6.10 9.41 3.86
N PHE A 156 -5.46 8.35 3.36
CA PHE A 156 -6.06 7.02 3.31
C PHE A 156 -5.99 6.27 4.65
N GLY A 157 -5.18 6.73 5.61
CA GLY A 157 -4.86 5.97 6.82
C GLY A 157 -4.05 4.70 6.51
N TYR A 158 -3.38 4.66 5.37
CA TYR A 158 -2.58 3.53 4.92
C TYR A 158 -1.27 3.45 5.71
N LYS A 159 -0.92 2.25 6.17
CA LYS A 159 0.31 1.98 6.91
C LYS A 159 1.06 0.85 6.22
N SER A 160 2.21 1.18 5.64
CA SER A 160 3.15 0.19 5.13
C SER A 160 3.98 -0.40 6.26
N SER A 161 4.27 -1.70 6.20
CA SER A 161 5.23 -2.36 7.09
C SER A 161 6.69 -2.16 6.66
N THR A 162 6.91 -1.66 5.44
CA THR A 162 8.24 -1.42 4.86
C THR A 162 8.38 0.03 4.35
N PRO A 163 9.61 0.55 4.24
CA PRO A 163 9.86 1.84 3.60
C PRO A 163 9.29 1.89 2.18
N TYR A 164 8.81 3.07 1.78
CA TYR A 164 8.29 3.26 0.44
C TYR A 164 9.41 3.07 -0.60
N MET A 165 9.17 2.17 -1.55
CA MET A 165 10.06 1.89 -2.68
C MET A 165 9.31 2.29 -3.96
N PRO A 166 9.52 3.49 -4.51
CA PRO A 166 8.81 3.92 -5.71
C PRO A 166 9.31 3.11 -6.93
N HIS A 167 8.38 2.49 -7.64
CA HIS A 167 8.68 1.70 -8.82
C HIS A 167 7.52 1.73 -9.81
N LEU A 168 7.84 1.57 -11.09
CA LEU A 168 6.89 1.32 -12.16
C LEU A 168 7.09 -0.11 -12.67
N SER A 169 6.09 -0.97 -12.47
CA SER A 169 6.21 -2.37 -12.87
C SER A 169 6.14 -2.55 -14.38
N LEU A 170 7.03 -3.39 -14.91
CA LEU A 170 7.11 -3.72 -16.33
C LEU A 170 6.50 -5.09 -16.64
N LEU A 171 6.61 -6.03 -15.69
CA LEU A 171 6.13 -7.39 -15.83
C LEU A 171 5.63 -7.91 -14.48
N TYR A 172 4.48 -8.59 -14.50
CA TYR A 172 4.01 -9.45 -13.42
C TYR A 172 4.06 -10.91 -13.87
N ALA A 173 4.82 -11.72 -13.17
CA ALA A 173 4.98 -13.14 -13.47
C ALA A 173 5.66 -13.85 -12.30
N ASP A 174 5.32 -15.11 -12.08
CA ASP A 174 6.06 -15.99 -11.18
C ASP A 174 7.19 -16.65 -12.00
N LEU A 175 8.36 -15.99 -12.02
CA LEU A 175 9.56 -16.43 -12.74
C LEU A 175 10.63 -16.96 -11.77
N THR A 176 11.46 -17.88 -12.26
CA THR A 176 12.72 -18.27 -11.59
C THR A 176 13.72 -17.10 -11.56
N GLU A 177 14.73 -17.14 -10.68
CA GLU A 177 15.76 -16.08 -10.63
C GLU A 177 16.53 -15.95 -11.96
N GLU A 178 16.78 -17.08 -12.63
CA GLU A 178 17.41 -17.12 -13.94
C GLU A 178 16.55 -16.44 -15.01
N GLU A 179 15.24 -16.70 -15.02
CA GLU A 179 14.29 -16.06 -15.94
C GLU A 179 14.13 -14.57 -15.63
N LYS A 180 14.09 -14.17 -14.35
CA LYS A 180 14.06 -12.74 -13.97
C LYS A 180 15.29 -12.00 -14.47
N LYS A 181 16.48 -12.62 -14.34
CA LYS A 181 17.72 -12.02 -14.86
C LYS A 181 17.65 -11.84 -16.38
N LYS A 182 17.17 -12.85 -17.12
CA LYS A 182 16.97 -12.73 -18.58
C LYS A 182 15.94 -11.65 -18.93
N ALA A 183 14.84 -11.54 -18.18
CA ALA A 183 13.82 -10.53 -18.40
C ALA A 183 14.35 -9.11 -18.11
N GLN A 184 15.17 -8.95 -17.08
CA GLN A 184 15.86 -7.69 -16.78
C GLN A 184 16.85 -7.31 -17.90
N GLU A 185 17.67 -8.25 -18.37
CA GLU A 185 18.58 -8.04 -19.51
C GLU A 185 17.81 -7.68 -20.78
N LYS A 186 16.70 -8.39 -21.06
CA LYS A 186 15.81 -8.11 -22.18
C LYS A 186 15.20 -6.72 -22.11
N ALA A 187 14.79 -6.26 -20.93
CA ALA A 187 14.24 -4.92 -20.76
C ALA A 187 15.26 -3.85 -21.16
N ASN A 188 16.52 -3.99 -20.72
CA ASN A 188 17.59 -3.07 -21.08
C ASN A 188 17.95 -3.14 -22.57
N MET A 189 17.86 -4.31 -23.21
CA MET A 189 18.08 -4.42 -24.66
C MET A 189 16.95 -3.81 -25.49
N LEU A 190 15.69 -3.92 -25.04
CA LEU A 190 14.53 -3.37 -25.75
C LEU A 190 14.49 -1.83 -25.68
N ASP A 191 15.05 -1.25 -24.63
CA ASP A 191 15.19 0.19 -24.47
C ASP A 191 16.45 0.52 -23.63
N GLU A 192 17.57 0.70 -24.31
CA GLU A 192 18.88 0.97 -23.69
C GLU A 192 18.91 2.28 -22.87
N SER A 193 18.01 3.20 -23.18
CA SER A 193 17.91 4.51 -22.52
C SER A 193 16.83 4.57 -21.44
N ILE A 194 16.18 3.44 -21.12
CA ILE A 194 15.09 3.44 -20.12
C ILE A 194 15.60 3.82 -18.73
N SER A 195 16.85 3.48 -18.41
CA SER A 195 17.47 3.78 -17.10
C SER A 195 17.84 5.26 -16.92
N SER A 196 17.79 6.08 -17.98
CA SER A 196 17.96 7.54 -17.89
C SER A 196 16.66 8.30 -18.09
N LEU A 197 15.52 7.61 -18.13
CA LEU A 197 14.22 8.21 -18.33
C LEU A 197 13.82 9.06 -17.10
N SER A 198 13.60 10.35 -17.34
CA SER A 198 12.86 11.23 -16.43
C SER A 198 11.52 11.59 -17.05
N PHE A 199 10.47 11.63 -16.22
CA PHE A 199 9.12 11.95 -16.67
C PHE A 199 8.33 12.65 -15.58
N GLN A 200 7.34 13.43 -16.01
CA GLN A 200 6.39 14.06 -15.11
C GLN A 200 5.24 13.10 -14.78
N ILE A 201 4.87 13.07 -13.50
CA ILE A 201 3.61 12.53 -13.01
C ILE A 201 2.67 13.73 -12.83
N SER A 202 1.62 13.77 -13.65
CA SER A 202 0.62 14.83 -13.65
C SER A 202 -0.77 14.35 -13.26
N ARG A 203 -0.94 13.05 -12.98
CA ARG A 203 -2.25 12.46 -12.69
C ARG A 203 -2.15 11.42 -11.60
N LEU A 204 -3.15 11.41 -10.71
CA LEU A 204 -3.40 10.32 -9.77
C LEU A 204 -4.70 9.63 -10.14
N ALA A 205 -4.80 8.35 -9.87
CA ALA A 205 -6.01 7.57 -10.10
C ALA A 205 -6.29 6.63 -8.94
N LEU A 206 -7.57 6.50 -8.59
CA LEU A 206 -8.08 5.53 -7.65
C LEU A 206 -8.49 4.28 -8.42
N TYR A 207 -7.99 3.13 -7.99
CA TYR A 207 -8.37 1.84 -8.55
C TYR A 207 -8.97 0.93 -7.49
N LYS A 208 -9.96 0.11 -7.87
CA LYS A 208 -10.21 -1.16 -7.19
C LYS A 208 -9.17 -2.15 -7.67
N THR A 209 -8.48 -2.79 -6.74
CA THR A 209 -7.36 -3.68 -7.02
C THR A 209 -7.41 -4.87 -6.08
N ASP A 210 -8.17 -5.90 -6.47
CA ASP A 210 -8.12 -7.18 -5.77
C ASP A 210 -6.74 -7.80 -6.00
N THR A 211 -5.92 -7.84 -4.94
CA THR A 211 -4.56 -8.37 -5.00
C THR A 211 -4.50 -9.89 -5.03
N GLU A 212 -5.62 -10.58 -4.86
CA GLU A 212 -5.70 -12.04 -5.04
C GLU A 212 -5.90 -12.41 -6.52
N ASP A 213 -6.48 -11.51 -7.32
CA ASP A 213 -6.68 -11.72 -8.76
C ASP A 213 -5.40 -11.45 -9.57
N LYS A 214 -4.58 -12.49 -9.72
CA LYS A 214 -3.39 -12.46 -10.60
C LYS A 214 -3.72 -12.32 -12.10
N THR A 215 -4.98 -12.44 -12.53
CA THR A 215 -5.36 -12.17 -13.93
C THR A 215 -5.53 -10.67 -14.21
N LEU A 216 -5.64 -9.87 -13.14
CA LEU A 216 -5.88 -8.41 -13.14
C LEU A 216 -7.21 -7.99 -13.78
N LYS A 217 -8.11 -8.93 -14.11
CA LYS A 217 -9.38 -8.63 -14.79
C LYS A 217 -10.38 -7.92 -13.88
N SER A 218 -10.25 -8.08 -12.58
CA SER A 218 -11.04 -7.39 -11.57
C SER A 218 -10.57 -5.94 -11.32
N TRP A 219 -9.39 -5.55 -11.81
CA TRP A 219 -8.84 -4.23 -11.55
C TRP A 219 -9.59 -3.18 -12.37
N GLU A 220 -10.10 -2.17 -11.68
CA GLU A 220 -11.00 -1.17 -12.28
C GLU A 220 -10.57 0.23 -11.84
N LYS A 221 -10.38 1.15 -12.80
CA LYS A 221 -10.20 2.57 -12.48
C LYS A 221 -11.53 3.16 -12.03
N VAL A 222 -11.56 3.74 -10.84
CA VAL A 222 -12.76 4.33 -10.24
C VAL A 222 -12.80 5.84 -10.44
N ALA A 223 -11.66 6.51 -10.26
CA ALA A 223 -11.56 7.96 -10.39
C ALA A 223 -10.15 8.36 -10.85
N GLU A 224 -10.03 9.55 -11.41
CA GLU A 224 -8.77 10.15 -11.85
C GLU A 224 -8.77 11.64 -11.56
N CYS A 225 -7.63 12.18 -11.14
CA CYS A 225 -7.42 13.59 -10.85
C CYS A 225 -6.19 14.10 -11.60
N ASN A 226 -6.30 15.27 -12.22
CA ASN A 226 -5.16 16.02 -12.74
C ASN A 226 -4.52 16.84 -11.62
N LEU A 227 -3.21 16.71 -11.49
CA LEU A 227 -2.40 17.50 -10.58
C LEU A 227 -2.14 18.88 -11.18
N SER A 228 -2.08 19.88 -10.33
CA SER A 228 -1.73 21.25 -10.75
C SER A 228 -0.28 21.29 -11.28
N PRO A 229 0.04 22.14 -12.28
CA PRO A 229 1.42 22.31 -12.73
C PRO A 229 2.35 22.70 -11.57
N ASN A 230 3.59 22.21 -11.58
CA ASN A 230 4.60 22.55 -10.57
C ASN A 230 5.02 24.02 -10.67
#